data_AF-A0A8J2QDC8-F1
#
_entry.id   AF-A0A8J2QDC8-F1
#
_cell.length_a   1.000
_cell.length_b   1.000
_cell.length_c   1.000
_cell.angle_alpha   90.00
_cell.angle_beta   90.00
_cell.angle_gamma   90.00
#
_symmetry.space_group_name_H-M   'P 1'
#
loop_
_entity.id
_entity.type
_entity.pdbx_description
1 polymer ?
#
loop_
_entity_poly.entity_id
_entity_poly.type
_entity_poly.pdbx_seq_one_letter_code
_entity_poly.pdbx_strand_id
1 'polypeptide(L)' 'MATTGVGFRWLDLLEKEFDKACVELETCLTELESEDQVAMFCGRQKIATLSSCFAQLTHKALTIFQNSAKLEVCLI' A
#
# COMPACT_ATOMS: atom_id res chain seq x y z
N MET A 1 6.52 -25.34 1.86
CA MET A 1 7.01 -24.35 0.89
C MET A 1 5.91 -23.61 0.10
N ALA A 2 4.62 -23.66 0.48
CA ALA A 2 3.55 -23.05 -0.34
C ALA A 2 2.97 -21.74 0.24
N THR A 3 3.11 -21.48 1.54
CA THR A 3 2.43 -20.37 2.24
C THR A 3 3.11 -19.03 2.01
N THR A 4 4.45 -19.00 2.03
CA THR A 4 5.20 -17.75 1.95
C THR A 4 5.23 -17.15 0.53
N GLY A 5 5.25 -17.99 -0.51
CA GLY A 5 5.14 -17.54 -1.91
C GLY A 5 3.79 -16.92 -2.26
N VAL A 6 2.71 -17.37 -1.63
CA VAL A 6 1.38 -16.76 -1.75
C VAL A 6 1.35 -15.40 -1.05
N GLY A 7 2.03 -15.26 0.10
CA GLY A 7 2.14 -14.00 0.84
C GLY A 7 2.81 -12.88 0.04
N PHE A 8 3.92 -13.17 -0.65
CA PHE A 8 4.58 -12.19 -1.53
C PHE A 8 3.68 -11.73 -2.68
N ARG A 9 3.00 -12.67 -3.35
CA ARG A 9 2.08 -12.35 -4.45
C ARG A 9 0.90 -11.51 -4.01
N TRP A 10 0.36 -11.78 -2.82
CA TRP A 10 -0.70 -10.96 -2.23
C TRP A 10 -0.23 -9.54 -1.92
N LEU A 11 0.99 -9.40 -1.40
CA LEU A 11 1.59 -8.09 -1.13
C LEU A 11 1.74 -7.27 -2.42
N ASP A 12 2.30 -7.87 -3.48
CA ASP A 12 2.47 -7.22 -4.79
C ASP A 12 1.14 -6.81 -5.43
N LEU A 13 0.07 -7.61 -5.23
CA LEU A 13 -1.26 -7.30 -5.72
C LEU A 13 -1.85 -6.09 -4.99
N LEU A 14 -1.77 -6.11 -3.66
CA LEU A 14 -2.28 -5.02 -2.82
C LEU A 14 -1.57 -3.70 -3.09
N GLU A 15 -0.25 -3.71 -3.29
CA GLU A 15 0.50 -2.51 -3.69
C GLU A 15 -0.06 -1.90 -4.99
N LYS A 16 -0.30 -2.73 -6.01
CA LYS A 16 -0.84 -2.26 -7.29
C LYS A 16 -2.27 -1.73 -7.17
N GLU A 17 -3.11 -2.42 -6.41
CA GLU A 17 -4.49 -1.97 -6.17
C GLU A 17 -4.53 -0.66 -5.39
N PHE A 18 -3.65 -0.51 -4.39
CA PHE A 18 -3.52 0.71 -3.61
C PHE A 18 -3.05 1.89 -4.47
N ASP A 19 -1.98 1.72 -5.25
CA ASP A 19 -1.47 2.77 -6.15
C ASP A 19 -2.53 3.23 -7.14
N LYS A 20 -3.25 2.27 -7.74
CA LYS A 20 -4.36 2.57 -8.65
C LYS A 20 -5.45 3.39 -7.95
N ALA A 21 -5.89 2.97 -6.77
CA ALA A 21 -6.91 3.67 -6.00
C ALA A 21 -6.47 5.09 -5.60
N CYS A 22 -5.19 5.30 -5.27
CA CYS A 22 -4.65 6.62 -4.98
C CYS A 22 -4.68 7.54 -6.20
N VAL A 23 -4.31 7.04 -7.39
CA VAL A 23 -4.37 7.81 -8.64
C VAL A 23 -5.82 8.18 -9.00
N GLU A 24 -6.74 7.22 -8.89
CA GLU A 24 -8.17 7.47 -9.12
C GLU A 24 -8.72 8.52 -8.15
N LEU A 25 -8.35 8.43 -6.87
CA LEU A 25 -8.78 9.39 -5.86
C LEU A 25 -8.20 10.79 -6.11
N GLU A 26 -6.92 10.91 -6.49
CA GLU A 26 -6.33 12.20 -6.86
C GLU A 26 -6.99 12.82 -8.10
N THR A 27 -7.40 11.97 -9.06
CA THR A 27 -8.15 12.40 -10.24
C THR A 27 -9.51 12.95 -9.84
N CYS A 28 -10.29 12.21 -9.03
CA CYS A 28 -11.58 12.68 -8.52
C CYS A 28 -11.46 13.98 -7.72
N LEU A 29 -10.43 14.13 -6.89
CA LEU A 29 -10.17 15.37 -6.17
C LEU A 29 -9.91 16.54 -7.12
N THR A 30 -9.10 16.31 -8.15
CA THR A 30 -8.77 17.35 -9.14
C THR A 30 -9.98 17.73 -10.00
N GLU A 31 -10.87 16.79 -10.32
CA GLU A 31 -12.13 17.08 -11.05
C GLU A 31 -13.13 17.90 -10.21
N LEU A 32 -13.10 17.76 -8.89
CA LEU A 32 -13.90 18.55 -7.95
C LEU A 32 -13.31 19.95 -7.68
N GLU A 33 -12.21 20.33 -8.36
CA GLU A 33 -11.48 21.58 -8.14
C GLU A 33 -12.26 22.78 -8.71
N SER A 34 -13.32 23.21 -8.01
CA SER A 34 -14.05 24.44 -8.33
C SER A 34 -14.52 25.27 -7.13
N GLU A 35 -14.49 24.78 -5.88
CA GLU A 35 -15.11 25.52 -4.76
C GLU A 35 -14.27 25.68 -3.47
N ASP A 36 -13.36 24.76 -3.11
CA ASP A 36 -12.60 24.86 -1.84
C ASP A 36 -11.17 24.30 -1.91
N GLN A 37 -10.20 25.21 -2.01
CA GLN A 37 -8.76 24.92 -2.03
C GLN A 37 -8.24 24.35 -0.70
N VAL A 38 -8.87 24.67 0.44
CA VAL A 38 -8.47 24.16 1.75
C VAL A 38 -8.89 22.71 1.91
N ALA A 39 -10.10 22.35 1.48
CA ALA A 39 -10.55 20.96 1.44
C ALA A 39 -9.66 20.11 0.53
N MET A 40 -9.27 20.63 -0.63
CA MET A 40 -8.33 19.98 -1.55
C MET A 40 -6.98 19.68 -0.91
N PHE A 41 -6.38 20.67 -0.25
CA PHE A 41 -5.12 20.49 0.45
C PHE A 41 -5.24 19.43 1.56
N CYS A 42 -6.30 19.51 2.37
CA CYS A 42 -6.57 18.53 3.44
C CYS A 42 -6.75 17.11 2.88
N GLY A 43 -7.46 16.96 1.75
CA GLY A 43 -7.64 15.70 1.03
C GLY A 43 -6.30 15.10 0.60
N ARG A 44 -5.48 15.87 -0.12
CA ARG A 44 -4.15 15.43 -0.56
C ARG A 44 -3.24 15.07 0.62
N GLN A 45 -3.28 15.83 1.71
CA GLN A 45 -2.50 15.51 2.91
C GLN A 45 -2.91 14.18 3.56
N LYS A 46 -4.22 13.88 3.60
CA LYS A 46 -4.72 12.58 4.10
C LYS A 46 -4.30 11.42 3.20
N ILE A 47 -4.35 11.59 1.87
CA ILE A 47 -3.89 10.58 0.90
C ILE A 47 -2.39 10.29 1.09
N ALA A 48 -1.57 11.33 1.22
CA ALA A 48 -0.14 11.18 1.48
C ALA A 48 0.13 10.42 2.79
N THR A 49 -0.66 10.71 3.83
CA THR A 49 -0.58 10.02 5.12
C THR A 49 -0.94 8.54 4.99
N LEU A 50 -2.05 8.23 4.32
CA LEU A 50 -2.47 6.84 4.07
C LEU A 50 -1.43 6.08 3.26
N SER A 51 -0.87 6.70 2.23
CA SER A 51 0.18 6.12 1.38
C SER A 51 1.44 5.79 2.20
N SER A 52 1.86 6.71 3.07
CA SER A 52 2.98 6.47 3.98
C SER A 52 2.72 5.33 4.97
N CYS A 53 1.53 5.29 5.58
CA CYS A 53 1.14 4.21 6.48
C CYS A 53 1.11 2.85 5.77
N PHE A 54 0.55 2.79 4.56
CA PHE A 54 0.48 1.58 3.75
C PHE A 54 1.90 1.09 3.37
N ALA A 55 2.77 1.98 2.86
CA ALA A 55 4.16 1.62 2.55
C ALA A 55 4.90 1.03 3.76
N GLN A 56 4.71 1.59 4.95
CA GLN A 56 5.30 1.07 6.18
C GLN A 56 4.73 -0.31 6.59
N LEU A 57 3.41 -0.50 6.46
CA LEU A 57 2.76 -1.80 6.71
C LEU A 57 3.29 -2.87 5.76
N THR A 58 3.35 -2.54 4.48
CA THR A 58 3.86 -3.40 3.41
C THR A 58 5.30 -3.81 3.65
N HIS A 59 6.18 -2.87 4.01
CA HIS A 59 7.57 -3.18 4.36
C HIS A 59 7.70 -4.11 5.57
N LYS A 60 6.85 -3.93 6.61
CA LYS A 60 6.81 -4.81 7.78
C LYS A 60 6.31 -6.21 7.41
N ALA A 61 5.26 -6.31 6.60
CA ALA A 61 4.72 -7.58 6.12
C ALA A 61 5.75 -8.33 5.25
N LEU A 62 6.45 -7.63 4.34
CA LEU A 62 7.54 -8.18 3.54
C LEU A 62 8.64 -8.75 4.44
N THR A 63 9.04 -8.02 5.48
CA THR A 63 10.05 -8.47 6.45
C THR A 63 9.60 -9.75 7.17
N ILE A 64 8.32 -9.82 7.56
CA ILE A 64 7.75 -11.03 8.19
C ILE A 64 7.81 -12.20 7.22
N PHE A 65 7.34 -12.04 5.98
CA PHE A 65 7.37 -13.11 4.98
C PHE A 65 8.79 -13.58 4.66
N GLN A 66 9.75 -12.67 4.54
CA GLN A 66 11.15 -13.05 4.34
C GLN A 66 11.71 -13.85 5.52
N ASN A 67 11.39 -13.46 6.75
CA ASN A 67 11.83 -14.20 7.95
C ASN A 67 11.14 -15.57 8.04
N SER A 68 9.86 -15.65 7.72
CA SER A 68 9.12 -16.92 7.61
C SER A 68 9.73 -17.86 6.57
N ALA A 69 10.09 -17.35 5.38
CA ALA A 69 10.77 -18.14 4.36
C ALA A 69 12.14 -18.67 4.83
N LYS A 70 12.93 -17.83 5.51
CA LYS A 70 14.22 -18.26 6.08
C LYS A 70 14.04 -19.38 7.11
N LEU A 71 13.04 -19.25 7.99
CA LEU A 71 12.71 -20.28 8.98
C LEU A 71 12.21 -21.57 8.30
N GLU A 72 11.39 -21.49 7.26
CA GLU A 72 10.96 -22.66 6.48
C GLU A 72 12.14 -23.44 5.90
N VAL A 73 13.23 -22.76 5.51
CA VAL A 73 14.45 -23.40 4.98
C VAL A 73 15.33 -23.98 6.10
N CYS A 74 15.43 -23.31 7.25
CA CYS A 74 16.21 -23.80 8.40
C CYS A 74 15.58 -24.99 9.14
N LEU A 75 14.27 -25.22 8.97
CA LEU A 75 13.55 -26.31 9.63
C LEU A 75 13.52 -27.61 8.80
N ILE A 76 14.08 -27.60 7.60
CA ILE A 76 14.22 -28.74 6.66
C ILE A 76 15.67 -29.22 6.72
#